data_AF-A0A2G8TC71-F1
#
_entry.id   AF-A0A2G8TC71-F1
#
_cell.length_a   1.000
_cell.length_b   1.000
_cell.length_c   1.000
_cell.angle_alpha   90.00
_cell.angle_beta   90.00
_cell.angle_gamma   90.00
#
_symmetry.space_group_name_H-M   'P 1'
#
loop_
_entity.id
_entity.type
_entity.pdbx_description
1 polymer ?
#
loop_
_entity_poly.entity_id
_entity_poly.type
_entity_poly.pdbx_seq_one_letter_code
_entity_poly.pdbx_strand_id
1 'polypeptide(L)'
;MRLWIGLYLPQLPLEVFCPNWSSDSASVVLEQERVLAVSPAAQAAGVQAGMRRGGVLMLMPEAKLYERTAEREAEALHAVAMALLQYTPLVAQAEESTLLIDIGASLRLFGGIRALCRRIRANLRALGFTAQLSCAPTARGAWMLARHGGARTIKMASLVRRLDRLPSALPPPARPFAAWFEGIGCFSLGDMRRLPRPGLQRRCGRPLLDILDAAYGMTPELFDWIEAPTTFSAKLELFDRVENAEALLFGAHRLLLQLTGWLCARQLAVERITLQLEHERGRVARAPTLIEIVLAEPTWRDDHLVRLLKERLGKQVLEAPVIGLCLEALQVQAMAPPSDSLFPEPGGSEQDQLRMLELLVARLGPENVLQAAPQADYRPELANVWVPVQQKIRAAVRDAQMPPDVLSLPRPTWLLAKPIALLMRNHRPFYGSPLKMASTPERIEAGWWSQSQTRDYFIAEGEDHAHYWVYRERIVGAQQDSEPRWFLHGLFG
;
A
#
# COMPACT_ATOMS: atom_id res chain seq x y z
N MET A 1 4.34 -28.74 -10.60
CA MET A 1 4.76 -29.35 -9.32
C MET A 1 3.86 -28.79 -8.23
N ARG A 2 3.10 -29.64 -7.51
CA ARG A 2 2.33 -29.16 -6.35
C ARG A 2 3.28 -28.90 -5.20
N LEU A 3 3.23 -27.70 -4.63
CA LEU A 3 4.04 -27.30 -3.51
C LEU A 3 3.21 -26.37 -2.64
N TRP A 4 3.19 -26.68 -1.35
CA TRP A 4 2.39 -25.99 -0.36
C TRP A 4 3.29 -25.26 0.63
N ILE A 5 2.86 -24.11 1.11
CA ILE A 5 3.37 -23.50 2.33
C ILE A 5 2.36 -23.75 3.45
N GLY A 6 2.85 -24.27 4.57
CA GLY A 6 2.13 -24.24 5.85
C GLY A 6 2.61 -23.02 6.63
N LEU A 7 1.70 -22.15 7.02
CA LEU A 7 1.96 -20.94 7.79
C LEU A 7 1.26 -21.07 9.13
N TYR A 8 2.02 -21.33 10.18
CA TYR A 8 1.52 -21.46 11.54
C TYR A 8 1.83 -20.20 12.35
N LEU A 9 0.84 -19.68 13.08
CA LEU A 9 0.97 -18.53 13.96
C LEU A 9 1.00 -18.99 15.44
N PRO A 10 2.16 -19.40 15.99
CA PRO A 10 2.26 -19.98 17.33
C PRO A 10 1.84 -19.03 18.45
N GLN A 11 2.01 -17.73 18.25
CA GLN A 11 1.74 -16.71 19.24
C GLN A 11 0.44 -15.96 18.94
N LEU A 12 -0.43 -16.47 18.06
CA LEU A 12 -1.67 -15.78 17.66
C LEU A 12 -2.51 -15.33 18.88
N PRO A 13 -2.78 -16.18 19.91
CA PRO A 13 -3.58 -15.75 21.06
C PRO A 13 -2.99 -14.54 21.79
N LEU A 14 -1.67 -14.37 21.78
CA LEU A 14 -0.96 -13.24 22.37
C LEU A 14 -0.91 -12.03 21.42
N GLU A 15 -0.56 -12.27 20.16
CA GLU A 15 -0.26 -11.23 19.17
C GLU A 15 -1.49 -10.46 18.68
N VAL A 16 -2.70 -11.00 18.90
CA VAL A 16 -3.94 -10.23 18.72
C VAL A 16 -4.12 -9.12 19.75
N PHE A 17 -3.43 -9.18 20.90
CA PHE A 17 -3.40 -8.12 21.92
C PHE A 17 -2.10 -7.32 21.91
N CYS A 18 -0.99 -7.98 21.56
CA CYS A 18 0.34 -7.42 21.63
C CYS A 18 1.14 -7.87 20.40
N PRO A 19 1.07 -7.14 19.28
CA PRO A 19 1.80 -7.46 18.07
C PRO A 19 3.29 -7.67 18.35
N ASN A 20 3.97 -8.47 17.52
CA ASN A 20 5.36 -8.85 17.76
C ASN A 20 6.41 -7.73 17.76
N TRP A 21 6.04 -6.53 17.31
CA TRP A 21 6.86 -5.31 17.35
C TRP A 21 6.46 -4.37 18.51
N SER A 22 5.33 -4.63 19.17
CA SER A 22 4.95 -3.89 20.37
C SER A 22 6.00 -4.13 21.44
N SER A 23 6.48 -3.06 22.07
CA SER A 23 7.52 -3.11 23.11
C SER A 23 7.22 -4.18 24.16
N ASP A 24 8.29 -4.79 24.68
CA ASP A 24 8.39 -5.99 25.56
C ASP A 24 7.62 -5.87 26.89
N SER A 25 6.33 -5.56 26.81
CA SER A 25 5.42 -5.55 27.94
C SER A 25 5.09 -6.99 28.28
N ALA A 26 5.19 -7.31 29.57
CA ALA A 26 4.92 -8.64 30.07
C ALA A 26 3.44 -8.98 30.01
N SER A 27 3.03 -9.43 28.84
CA SER A 27 1.65 -9.81 28.53
C SER A 27 1.47 -11.31 28.65
N VAL A 28 0.32 -11.69 29.20
CA VAL A 28 -0.07 -13.09 29.42
C VAL A 28 -1.54 -13.24 29.04
N VAL A 29 -1.85 -14.28 28.27
CA VAL A 29 -3.21 -14.61 27.86
C VAL A 29 -3.69 -15.81 28.66
N LEU A 30 -4.85 -15.67 29.28
CA LEU A 30 -5.50 -16.68 30.07
C LEU A 30 -6.65 -17.33 29.28
N GLU A 31 -6.85 -18.62 29.49
CA GLU A 31 -8.03 -19.37 29.09
C GLU A 31 -8.48 -20.17 30.32
N GLN A 32 -9.71 -19.91 30.79
CA GLN A 32 -10.24 -20.57 32.00
C GLN A 32 -9.30 -20.43 33.22
N GLU A 33 -8.86 -19.21 33.52
CA GLU A 33 -7.95 -18.87 34.63
C GLU A 33 -6.53 -19.48 34.53
N ARG A 34 -6.17 -20.07 33.39
CA ARG A 34 -4.86 -20.67 33.14
C ARG A 34 -4.14 -20.01 31.99
N VAL A 35 -2.82 -19.85 32.11
CA VAL A 35 -1.97 -19.30 31.06
C VAL A 35 -2.04 -20.18 29.81
N LEU A 36 -2.51 -19.59 28.71
CA LEU A 36 -2.51 -20.18 27.38
C LEU A 36 -1.27 -19.74 26.59
N ALA A 37 -0.99 -18.43 26.57
CA ALA A 37 0.12 -17.83 25.84
C ALA A 37 0.85 -16.80 26.70
N VAL A 38 2.16 -16.67 26.48
CA VAL A 38 3.07 -15.89 27.34
C VAL A 38 4.06 -15.12 26.47
N SER A 39 4.25 -13.85 26.78
CA SER A 39 5.28 -13.00 26.15
C SER A 39 6.70 -13.44 26.55
N PRO A 40 7.73 -13.12 25.75
CA PRO A 40 9.13 -13.40 26.10
C PRO A 40 9.54 -12.83 27.46
N ALA A 41 9.16 -11.59 27.78
CA ALA A 41 9.41 -10.98 29.08
C ALA A 41 8.77 -11.76 30.25
N ALA A 42 7.48 -12.12 30.14
CA ALA A 42 6.80 -12.90 31.17
C ALA A 42 7.39 -14.31 31.30
N GLN A 43 7.82 -14.92 30.20
CA GLN A 43 8.50 -16.22 30.21
C GLN A 43 9.86 -16.12 30.92
N ALA A 44 10.62 -15.04 30.71
CA ALA A 44 11.89 -14.80 31.41
C ALA A 44 11.71 -14.60 32.92
N ALA A 45 10.57 -14.04 33.35
CA ALA A 45 10.17 -13.95 34.76
C ALA A 45 9.69 -15.29 35.36
N GLY A 46 9.66 -16.37 34.57
CA GLY A 46 9.30 -17.71 35.03
C GLY A 46 7.83 -18.09 34.83
N VAL A 47 7.02 -17.25 34.19
CA VAL A 47 5.63 -17.58 33.85
C VAL A 47 5.60 -18.68 32.78
N GLN A 48 4.79 -19.73 32.98
CA GLN A 48 4.66 -20.86 32.07
C GLN A 48 3.21 -21.13 31.70
N ALA A 49 3.00 -21.74 30.52
CA ALA A 49 1.69 -22.24 30.11
C ALA A 49 1.12 -23.22 31.16
N GLY A 50 -0.18 -23.12 31.42
CA GLY A 50 -0.91 -23.91 32.41
C GLY A 50 -0.89 -23.36 33.84
N MET A 51 -0.03 -22.38 34.16
CA MET A 51 -0.05 -21.69 35.45
C MET A 51 -1.40 -20.99 35.68
N ARG A 52 -1.86 -20.92 36.93
CA ARG A 52 -3.07 -20.15 37.28
C ARG A 52 -2.75 -18.67 37.41
N ARG A 53 -3.76 -17.81 37.21
CA ARG A 53 -3.69 -16.35 37.39
C ARG A 53 -2.90 -15.91 38.64
N GLY A 54 -3.19 -16.52 39.80
CA GLY A 54 -2.50 -16.18 41.06
C GLY A 54 -0.99 -16.47 41.04
N GLY A 55 -0.56 -17.53 40.35
CA GLY A 55 0.86 -17.85 40.18
C GLY A 55 1.57 -16.84 39.27
N VAL A 56 0.88 -16.34 38.24
CA VAL A 56 1.40 -15.27 37.38
C VAL A 56 1.61 -14.00 38.19
N LEU A 57 0.61 -13.56 38.95
CA LEU A 57 0.70 -12.34 39.76
C LEU A 57 1.71 -12.42 40.91
N MET A 58 2.03 -13.63 41.38
CA MET A 58 3.08 -13.84 42.39
C MET A 58 4.49 -13.65 41.80
N LEU A 59 4.70 -14.11 40.57
CA LEU A 59 5.98 -13.97 39.86
C LEU A 59 6.15 -12.56 39.26
N MET A 60 5.05 -11.99 38.77
CA MET A 60 5.04 -10.74 38.02
C MET A 60 3.75 -9.94 38.27
N PRO A 61 3.69 -9.16 39.36
CA PRO A 61 2.50 -8.39 39.75
C PRO A 61 2.02 -7.39 38.70
N GLU A 62 2.94 -6.84 37.91
CA GLU A 62 2.70 -5.85 36.85
C GLU A 62 2.32 -6.45 35.49
N ALA A 63 2.16 -7.79 35.41
CA ALA A 63 1.81 -8.46 34.16
C ALA A 63 0.45 -7.98 33.60
N LYS A 64 0.42 -7.68 32.30
CA LYS A 64 -0.82 -7.39 31.57
C LYS A 64 -1.54 -8.70 31.26
N LEU A 65 -2.64 -8.95 31.95
CA LEU A 65 -3.44 -10.15 31.79
C LEU A 65 -4.60 -9.91 30.82
N TYR A 66 -4.69 -10.76 29.79
CA TYR A 66 -5.79 -10.75 28.82
C TYR A 66 -6.55 -12.07 28.89
N GLU A 67 -7.87 -12.03 28.69
CA GLU A 67 -8.66 -13.25 28.47
C GLU A 67 -8.67 -13.60 26.98
N ARG A 68 -8.56 -14.89 26.66
CA ARG A 68 -8.57 -15.37 25.28
C ARG A 68 -9.83 -14.91 24.55
N THR A 69 -9.65 -14.30 23.38
CA THR A 69 -10.75 -13.86 22.52
C THR A 69 -10.65 -14.55 21.16
N ALA A 70 -11.40 -15.64 20.99
CA ALA A 70 -11.36 -16.44 19.76
C ALA A 70 -11.79 -15.66 18.51
N GLU A 71 -12.70 -14.69 18.66
CA GLU A 71 -13.16 -13.82 17.56
C GLU A 71 -12.00 -12.98 17.02
N ARG A 72 -11.21 -12.34 17.90
CA ARG A 72 -10.01 -11.59 17.51
C ARG A 72 -8.96 -12.47 16.83
N GLU A 73 -8.77 -13.71 17.31
CA GLU A 73 -7.89 -14.68 16.65
C GLU A 73 -8.37 -15.00 15.23
N ALA A 74 -9.68 -15.19 15.04
CA ALA A 74 -10.28 -15.47 13.74
C ALA A 74 -10.16 -14.26 12.78
N GLU A 75 -10.44 -13.04 13.25
CA GLU A 75 -10.27 -11.80 12.48
C GLU A 75 -8.81 -11.61 12.05
N ALA A 76 -7.86 -11.83 12.96
CA ALA A 76 -6.44 -11.75 12.67
C ALA A 76 -6.00 -12.78 11.62
N LEU A 77 -6.49 -14.01 11.72
CA LEU A 77 -6.19 -15.07 10.76
C LEU A 77 -6.81 -14.77 9.39
N HIS A 78 -8.02 -14.20 9.36
CA HIS A 78 -8.67 -13.72 8.14
C HIS A 78 -7.87 -12.57 7.50
N ALA A 79 -7.41 -11.59 8.28
CA ALA A 79 -6.57 -10.51 7.79
C ALA A 79 -5.27 -11.03 7.16
N VAL A 80 -4.61 -12.01 7.80
CA VAL A 80 -3.43 -12.66 7.23
C VAL A 80 -3.78 -13.41 5.95
N ALA A 81 -4.88 -14.16 5.93
CA ALA A 81 -5.33 -14.88 4.74
C ALA A 81 -5.60 -13.94 3.56
N MET A 82 -6.35 -12.87 3.80
CA MET A 82 -6.62 -11.84 2.79
C MET A 82 -5.32 -11.28 2.22
N ALA A 83 -4.34 -10.94 3.06
CA ALA A 83 -3.05 -10.46 2.59
C ALA A 83 -2.28 -11.50 1.77
N LEU A 84 -2.44 -12.80 2.04
CA LEU A 84 -1.76 -13.88 1.30
C LEU A 84 -2.34 -14.13 -0.10
N LEU A 85 -3.57 -13.68 -0.37
CA LEU A 85 -4.19 -13.80 -1.70
C LEU A 85 -3.39 -13.11 -2.81
N GLN A 86 -2.51 -12.15 -2.46
CA GLN A 86 -1.57 -11.56 -3.40
C GLN A 86 -0.56 -12.56 -4.01
N TYR A 87 -0.35 -13.70 -3.35
CA TYR A 87 0.61 -14.72 -3.80
C TYR A 87 -0.03 -15.88 -4.53
N THR A 88 -1.31 -16.16 -4.26
CA THR A 88 -2.11 -17.22 -4.90
C THR A 88 -3.57 -17.10 -4.45
N PRO A 89 -4.56 -17.43 -5.31
CA PRO A 89 -5.95 -17.55 -4.87
C PRO A 89 -6.20 -18.82 -4.03
N LEU A 90 -5.23 -19.75 -3.99
CA LEU A 90 -5.36 -21.05 -3.33
C LEU A 90 -4.85 -20.97 -1.89
N VAL A 91 -5.59 -20.25 -1.05
CA VAL A 91 -5.35 -20.14 0.40
C VAL A 91 -6.50 -20.81 1.14
N ALA A 92 -6.20 -21.68 2.09
CA ALA A 92 -7.19 -22.36 2.91
C ALA A 92 -6.83 -22.26 4.40
N GLN A 93 -7.85 -22.17 5.25
CA GLN A 93 -7.66 -22.23 6.70
C GLN A 93 -7.57 -23.69 7.15
N ALA A 94 -6.59 -23.98 8.00
CA ALA A 94 -6.43 -25.26 8.67
C ALA A 94 -6.58 -25.10 10.18
N GLU A 95 -6.53 -26.21 10.90
CA GLU A 95 -6.68 -26.24 12.34
C GLU A 95 -5.49 -25.54 13.03
N GLU A 96 -5.77 -25.05 14.24
CA GLU A 96 -4.77 -24.53 15.16
C GLU A 96 -3.92 -23.37 14.59
N SER A 97 -4.61 -22.30 14.16
CA SER A 97 -3.99 -21.04 13.73
C SER A 97 -3.03 -21.21 12.56
N THR A 98 -3.39 -22.09 11.61
CA THR A 98 -2.55 -22.41 10.45
C THR A 98 -3.27 -22.09 9.15
N LEU A 99 -2.55 -21.52 8.19
CA LEU A 99 -3.00 -21.34 6.81
C LEU A 99 -2.19 -22.24 5.87
N LEU A 100 -2.87 -22.78 4.87
CA LEU A 100 -2.32 -23.60 3.81
C LEU A 100 -2.38 -22.83 2.49
N ILE A 101 -1.26 -22.80 1.79
CA ILE A 101 -1.09 -21.94 0.61
C ILE A 101 -0.52 -22.79 -0.53
N ASP A 102 -1.30 -23.05 -1.58
CA ASP A 102 -0.77 -23.71 -2.79
C ASP A 102 -0.07 -22.68 -3.66
N ILE A 103 1.25 -22.81 -3.74
CA ILE A 103 2.15 -21.88 -4.44
C ILE A 103 2.68 -22.47 -5.75
N GLY A 104 2.20 -23.65 -6.17
CA GLY A 104 2.75 -24.38 -7.31
C GLY A 104 2.80 -23.56 -8.59
N ALA A 105 1.77 -22.75 -8.84
CA ALA A 105 1.66 -21.87 -10.01
C ALA A 105 2.42 -20.54 -9.87
N SER A 106 2.60 -20.04 -8.64
CA SER A 106 3.15 -18.70 -8.39
C SER A 106 4.66 -18.66 -8.18
N LEU A 107 5.31 -19.82 -8.02
CA LEU A 107 6.75 -19.92 -7.76
C LEU A 107 7.62 -19.11 -8.74
N ARG A 108 7.36 -19.18 -10.05
CA ARG A 108 8.19 -18.48 -11.06
C ARG A 108 8.04 -16.97 -10.92
N LEU A 109 6.82 -16.48 -10.75
CA LEU A 109 6.50 -15.06 -10.61
C LEU A 109 7.24 -14.42 -9.42
N PHE A 110 7.35 -15.15 -8.32
CA PHE A 110 7.96 -14.65 -7.09
C PHE A 110 9.45 -15.01 -6.93
N GLY A 111 10.14 -15.44 -7.99
CA GLY A 111 11.58 -15.73 -7.96
C GLY A 111 11.95 -16.99 -7.16
N GLY A 112 11.02 -17.94 -7.07
CA GLY A 112 11.18 -19.22 -6.39
C GLY A 112 10.88 -19.20 -4.89
N ILE A 113 10.89 -20.38 -4.28
CA ILE A 113 10.39 -20.61 -2.92
C ILE A 113 11.09 -19.77 -1.84
N ARG A 114 12.41 -19.53 -1.99
CA ARG A 114 13.17 -18.78 -0.98
C ARG A 114 12.78 -17.30 -0.98
N ALA A 115 12.59 -16.72 -2.16
CA ALA A 115 12.17 -15.33 -2.29
C ALA A 115 10.72 -15.17 -1.80
N LEU A 116 9.81 -16.06 -2.20
CA LEU A 116 8.43 -16.06 -1.73
C LEU A 116 8.32 -16.16 -0.20
N CYS A 117 9.01 -17.12 0.44
CA CYS A 117 9.00 -17.21 1.91
C CYS A 117 9.59 -15.97 2.60
N ARG A 118 10.56 -15.27 1.99
CA ARG A 118 11.08 -14.01 2.55
C ARG A 118 10.03 -12.92 2.51
N ARG A 119 9.33 -12.77 1.38
CA ARG A 119 8.23 -11.79 1.22
C ARG A 119 7.09 -12.07 2.20
N ILE A 120 6.62 -13.32 2.27
CA ILE A 120 5.59 -13.73 3.24
C ILE A 120 6.00 -13.39 4.69
N ARG A 121 7.24 -13.68 5.09
CA ARG A 121 7.71 -13.32 6.45
C ARG A 121 7.76 -11.81 6.68
N ALA A 122 8.14 -11.03 5.67
CA ALA A 122 8.14 -9.57 5.78
C ALA A 122 6.72 -9.04 5.98
N ASN A 123 5.75 -9.53 5.21
CA ASN A 123 4.34 -9.14 5.33
C ASN A 123 3.77 -9.55 6.69
N LEU A 124 4.10 -10.74 7.21
CA LEU A 124 3.64 -11.17 8.54
C LEU A 124 4.20 -10.30 9.66
N ARG A 125 5.48 -9.88 9.56
CA ARG A 125 6.06 -8.91 10.50
C ARG A 125 5.35 -7.55 10.43
N ALA A 126 5.06 -7.06 9.23
CA ALA A 126 4.30 -5.83 9.06
C ALA A 126 2.87 -5.95 9.62
N LEU A 127 2.24 -7.12 9.46
CA LEU A 127 0.94 -7.45 10.08
C LEU A 127 1.01 -7.62 11.60
N GLY A 128 2.20 -7.74 12.17
CA GLY A 128 2.42 -7.88 13.62
C GLY A 128 2.46 -9.31 14.14
N PHE A 129 2.63 -10.31 13.28
CA PHE A 129 2.55 -11.72 13.65
C PHE A 129 3.88 -12.46 13.48
N THR A 130 4.17 -13.32 14.45
CA THR A 130 5.24 -14.30 14.40
C THR A 130 4.74 -15.56 13.72
N ALA A 131 5.44 -15.99 12.67
CA ALA A 131 5.01 -17.13 11.88
C ALA A 131 6.12 -18.17 11.68
N GLN A 132 5.73 -19.44 11.75
CA GLN A 132 6.54 -20.57 11.35
C GLN A 132 6.08 -21.04 9.97
N LEU A 133 6.99 -20.97 9.00
CA LEU A 133 6.74 -21.40 7.62
C LEU A 133 7.38 -22.75 7.35
N SER A 134 6.63 -23.62 6.67
CA SER A 134 7.13 -24.85 6.08
C SER A 134 6.88 -24.87 4.57
N CYS A 135 7.48 -25.84 3.88
CA CYS A 135 7.09 -26.21 2.52
C CYS A 135 7.03 -27.72 2.37
N ALA A 136 6.00 -28.22 1.71
CA ALA A 136 5.85 -29.65 1.42
C ALA A 136 5.06 -29.90 0.13
N PRO A 137 5.19 -31.09 -0.49
CA PRO A 137 4.37 -31.45 -1.66
C PRO A 137 2.90 -31.75 -1.34
N THR A 138 2.56 -31.97 -0.07
CA THR A 138 1.18 -32.14 0.44
C THR A 138 0.85 -31.01 1.39
N ALA A 139 -0.42 -30.60 1.46
CA ALA A 139 -0.81 -29.49 2.33
C ALA A 139 -0.73 -29.93 3.80
N ARG A 140 -1.22 -31.13 4.13
CA ARG A 140 -1.12 -31.68 5.48
C ARG A 140 0.32 -31.93 5.91
N GLY A 141 1.19 -32.33 4.99
CA GLY A 141 2.62 -32.42 5.26
C GLY A 141 3.22 -31.05 5.59
N ALA A 142 2.80 -30.00 4.88
CA ALA A 142 3.21 -28.63 5.17
C ALA A 142 2.69 -28.19 6.55
N TRP A 143 1.42 -28.42 6.86
CA TRP A 143 0.82 -28.16 8.17
C TRP A 143 1.64 -28.82 9.31
N MET A 144 1.90 -30.12 9.22
CA MET A 144 2.66 -30.86 10.25
C MET A 144 4.07 -30.32 10.44
N LEU A 145 4.77 -30.00 9.34
CA LEU A 145 6.11 -29.43 9.41
C LEU A 145 6.11 -28.01 9.99
N ALA A 146 5.10 -27.18 9.67
CA ALA A 146 4.99 -25.82 10.22
C ALA A 146 4.75 -25.84 11.73
N ARG A 147 3.93 -26.79 12.20
CA ARG A 147 3.64 -27.05 13.61
C ARG A 147 4.84 -27.58 14.41
N HIS A 148 5.87 -28.10 13.75
CA HIS A 148 7.05 -28.67 14.37
C HIS A 148 8.33 -27.93 13.95
N GLY A 149 8.34 -26.60 14.08
CA GLY A 149 9.52 -25.76 13.90
C GLY A 149 9.86 -25.40 12.44
N GLY A 150 9.05 -25.84 11.49
CA GLY A 150 9.22 -25.56 10.07
C GLY A 150 10.27 -26.44 9.40
N ALA A 151 10.02 -26.79 8.13
CA ALA A 151 11.00 -27.40 7.26
C ALA A 151 10.61 -27.20 5.80
N ARG A 152 11.59 -27.24 4.89
CA ARG A 152 11.33 -27.16 3.45
C ARG A 152 11.62 -28.50 2.80
N THR A 153 10.60 -29.09 2.19
CA THR A 153 10.65 -30.33 1.44
C THR A 153 9.97 -30.13 0.09
N ILE A 154 10.64 -30.57 -0.98
CA ILE A 154 10.14 -30.40 -2.36
C ILE A 154 9.76 -31.76 -2.97
N LYS A 155 10.40 -32.84 -2.52
CA LYS A 155 10.13 -34.21 -2.99
C LYS A 155 9.38 -34.99 -1.93
N MET A 156 8.47 -35.87 -2.36
CA MET A 156 7.72 -36.75 -1.45
C MET A 156 8.64 -37.59 -0.55
N ALA A 157 9.70 -38.19 -1.10
CA ALA A 157 10.65 -38.97 -0.29
C ALA A 157 11.31 -38.15 0.84
N SER A 158 11.62 -36.87 0.60
CA SER A 158 12.15 -35.97 1.63
C SER A 158 11.10 -35.60 2.66
N LEU A 159 9.83 -35.43 2.24
CA LEU A 159 8.71 -35.18 3.14
C LEU A 159 8.50 -36.38 4.07
N VAL A 160 8.34 -37.59 3.52
CA VAL A 160 8.11 -38.83 4.27
C VAL A 160 9.15 -39.01 5.38
N ARG A 161 10.45 -38.87 5.04
CA ARG A 161 11.55 -38.99 6.02
C ARG A 161 11.43 -37.99 7.18
N ARG A 162 10.93 -36.78 6.92
CA ARG A 162 10.73 -35.77 7.97
C ARG A 162 9.48 -36.04 8.77
N LEU A 163 8.37 -36.41 8.12
CA LEU A 163 7.13 -36.77 8.79
C LEU A 163 7.34 -37.95 9.75
N ASP A 164 8.08 -38.97 9.33
CA ASP A 164 8.35 -40.16 10.15
C ASP A 164 9.03 -39.83 11.49
N ARG A 165 9.70 -38.68 11.61
CA ARG A 165 10.38 -38.22 12.84
C ARG A 165 9.51 -37.34 13.74
N LEU A 166 8.32 -36.95 13.27
CA LEU A 166 7.43 -36.10 14.04
C LEU A 166 6.77 -36.88 15.18
N PRO A 167 6.46 -36.25 16.32
CA PRO A 167 5.82 -36.91 17.45
C PRO A 167 4.46 -37.53 17.09
N SER A 168 4.15 -38.69 17.67
CA SER A 168 2.87 -39.39 17.46
C SER A 168 1.65 -38.56 17.91
N ALA A 169 1.82 -37.68 18.90
CA ALA A 169 0.77 -36.79 19.40
C ALA A 169 0.60 -35.48 18.61
N LEU A 170 1.38 -35.24 17.55
CA LEU A 170 1.27 -34.02 16.74
C LEU A 170 -0.14 -33.85 16.11
N PRO A 171 -0.72 -34.88 15.43
CA PRO A 171 -2.04 -34.77 14.83
C PRO A 171 -3.12 -34.63 15.90
N PRO A 172 -4.09 -33.69 15.78
CA PRO A 172 -5.13 -33.51 16.80
C PRO A 172 -5.93 -34.80 17.10
N PRO A 173 -6.31 -35.63 16.10
CA PRO A 173 -6.99 -36.90 16.37
C PRO A 173 -6.17 -37.92 17.18
N ALA A 174 -4.84 -37.76 17.29
CA ALA A 174 -3.98 -38.65 18.06
C ALA A 174 -3.90 -38.27 19.54
N ARG A 175 -4.12 -36.99 19.89
CA ARG A 175 -3.91 -36.46 21.25
C ARG A 175 -4.75 -37.14 22.34
N PRO A 176 -6.04 -37.46 22.12
CA PRO A 176 -6.84 -38.19 23.10
C PRO A 176 -6.28 -39.58 23.44
N PHE A 177 -5.43 -40.14 22.56
CA PHE A 177 -4.84 -41.46 22.70
C PHE A 177 -3.35 -41.42 23.04
N ALA A 178 -2.80 -40.27 23.45
CA ALA A 178 -1.38 -40.09 23.72
C ALA A 178 -0.82 -41.11 24.74
N ALA A 179 -1.51 -41.30 25.87
CA ALA A 179 -1.11 -42.28 26.89
C ALA A 179 -1.12 -43.72 26.36
N TRP A 180 -2.05 -44.04 25.46
CA TRP A 180 -2.07 -45.35 24.82
C TRP A 180 -0.90 -45.53 23.86
N PHE A 181 -0.59 -44.52 23.04
CA PHE A 181 0.56 -44.55 22.14
C PHE A 181 1.87 -44.72 22.90
N GLU A 182 2.03 -44.01 24.02
CA GLU A 182 3.17 -44.16 24.92
C GLU A 182 3.25 -45.59 25.50
N GLY A 183 2.13 -46.14 25.96
CA GLY A 183 2.06 -47.51 26.50
C GLY A 183 2.42 -48.62 25.50
N ILE A 184 2.27 -48.39 24.19
CA ILE A 184 2.68 -49.34 23.14
C ILE A 184 4.04 -48.98 22.49
N GLY A 185 4.75 -47.97 23.01
CA GLY A 185 6.04 -47.53 22.47
C GLY A 185 5.97 -46.79 21.13
N CYS A 186 4.82 -46.21 20.77
CA CYS A 186 4.62 -45.45 19.54
C CYS A 186 4.90 -43.96 19.79
N PHE A 187 6.14 -43.52 19.56
CA PHE A 187 6.57 -42.14 19.84
C PHE A 187 6.57 -41.23 18.62
N SER A 188 6.61 -41.80 17.41
CA SER A 188 6.68 -41.04 16.16
C SER A 188 5.59 -41.41 15.16
N LEU A 189 5.37 -40.55 14.15
CA LEU A 189 4.48 -40.89 13.03
C LEU A 189 5.03 -42.06 12.20
N GLY A 190 6.35 -42.26 12.17
CA GLY A 190 6.98 -43.41 11.54
C GLY A 190 6.62 -44.72 12.25
N ASP A 191 6.58 -44.70 13.59
CA ASP A 191 6.12 -45.84 14.39
C ASP A 191 4.62 -46.08 14.17
N MET A 192 3.83 -45.01 14.15
CA MET A 192 2.38 -45.08 13.91
C MET A 192 2.06 -45.72 12.55
N ARG A 193 2.85 -45.42 11.51
CA ARG A 193 2.69 -46.03 10.17
C ARG A 193 3.01 -47.52 10.12
N ARG A 194 3.82 -48.04 11.06
CA ARG A 194 4.13 -49.47 11.17
C ARG A 194 3.03 -50.24 11.89
N LEU A 195 2.12 -49.56 12.59
CA LEU A 195 1.00 -50.20 13.28
C LEU A 195 -0.03 -50.75 12.28
N PRO A 196 -0.72 -51.86 12.61
CA PRO A 196 -1.80 -52.39 11.78
C PRO A 196 -2.95 -51.37 11.62
N ARG A 197 -3.21 -50.94 10.38
CA ARG A 197 -4.24 -49.94 10.06
C ARG A 197 -5.65 -50.29 10.59
N PRO A 198 -6.15 -51.54 10.51
CA PRO A 198 -7.46 -51.88 11.06
C PRO A 198 -7.54 -51.67 12.58
N GLY A 199 -6.46 -51.98 13.30
CA GLY A 199 -6.37 -51.77 14.75
C GLY A 199 -6.36 -50.29 15.11
N LEU A 200 -5.61 -49.48 14.35
CA LEU A 200 -5.54 -48.03 14.53
C LEU A 200 -6.90 -47.36 14.27
N GLN A 201 -7.61 -47.77 13.20
CA GLN A 201 -8.95 -47.26 12.90
C GLN A 201 -9.97 -47.62 13.99
N ARG A 202 -9.96 -48.87 14.47
CA ARG A 202 -10.92 -49.33 15.50
C ARG A 202 -10.76 -48.57 16.81
N ARG A 203 -9.53 -48.20 17.19
CA ARG A 203 -9.24 -47.53 18.46
C ARG A 203 -9.28 -46.01 18.38
N CYS A 204 -8.67 -45.42 17.34
CA CYS A 204 -8.53 -43.97 17.22
C CYS A 204 -9.53 -43.32 16.26
N GLY A 205 -10.33 -44.13 15.56
CA GLY A 205 -11.27 -43.67 14.56
C GLY A 205 -10.64 -43.38 13.20
N ARG A 206 -11.52 -43.09 12.23
CA ARG A 206 -11.16 -42.78 10.85
C ARG A 206 -10.37 -41.46 10.67
N PRO A 207 -10.63 -40.37 11.43
CA PRO A 207 -9.94 -39.09 11.23
C PRO A 207 -8.41 -39.16 11.38
N LEU A 208 -7.90 -40.06 12.24
CA LEU A 208 -6.46 -40.26 12.37
C LEU A 208 -5.84 -40.88 11.11
N LEU A 209 -6.54 -41.81 10.45
CA LEU A 209 -6.03 -42.37 9.20
C LEU A 209 -6.10 -41.35 8.07
N ASP A 210 -7.18 -40.57 7.99
CA ASP A 210 -7.33 -39.57 6.92
C ASP A 210 -6.24 -38.49 7.00
N ILE A 211 -5.92 -37.98 8.19
CA ILE A 211 -4.87 -36.97 8.35
C ILE A 211 -3.47 -37.53 8.03
N LEU A 212 -3.21 -38.81 8.32
CA LEU A 212 -1.96 -39.46 7.92
C LEU A 212 -1.92 -39.68 6.40
N ASP A 213 -2.97 -40.26 5.81
CA ASP A 213 -3.00 -40.55 4.38
C ASP A 213 -2.85 -39.26 3.56
N ALA A 214 -3.47 -38.16 3.98
CA ALA A 214 -3.26 -36.84 3.41
C ALA A 214 -1.80 -36.37 3.55
N ALA A 215 -1.23 -36.43 4.76
CA ALA A 215 0.15 -35.98 5.02
C ALA A 215 1.17 -36.73 4.18
N TYR A 216 1.02 -38.05 4.07
CA TYR A 216 1.92 -38.92 3.30
C TYR A 216 1.59 -39.00 1.81
N GLY A 217 0.60 -38.23 1.33
CA GLY A 217 0.26 -38.10 -0.09
C GLY A 217 -0.43 -39.32 -0.69
N MET A 218 -1.07 -40.14 0.15
CA MET A 218 -1.86 -41.32 -0.24
C MET A 218 -3.27 -40.95 -0.68
N THR A 219 -3.82 -39.86 -0.14
CA THR A 219 -5.17 -39.36 -0.46
C THR A 219 -5.08 -37.88 -0.84
N PRO A 220 -5.76 -37.44 -1.92
CA PRO A 220 -5.83 -36.02 -2.25
C PRO A 220 -6.67 -35.28 -1.19
N GLU A 221 -6.26 -34.05 -0.90
CA GLU A 221 -6.96 -33.17 0.03
C GLU A 221 -7.94 -32.26 -0.71
N LEU A 222 -9.09 -32.00 -0.09
CA LEU A 222 -10.08 -31.01 -0.54
C LEU A 222 -10.01 -29.82 0.40
N PHE A 223 -10.20 -28.61 -0.15
CA PHE A 223 -10.09 -27.37 0.60
C PHE A 223 -11.25 -26.45 0.28
N ASP A 224 -11.74 -25.79 1.32
CA ASP A 224 -12.57 -24.60 1.20
C ASP A 224 -11.63 -23.42 1.06
N TRP A 225 -11.53 -22.91 -0.16
CA TRP A 225 -10.65 -21.78 -0.47
C TRP A 225 -11.22 -20.49 0.10
N ILE A 226 -10.33 -19.63 0.58
CA ILE A 226 -10.71 -18.32 1.10
C ILE A 226 -11.07 -17.41 -0.07
N GLU A 227 -12.31 -16.95 -0.08
CA GLU A 227 -12.84 -16.06 -1.10
C GLU A 227 -12.72 -14.60 -0.65
N ALA A 228 -12.22 -13.75 -1.56
CA ALA A 228 -12.20 -12.31 -1.33
C ALA A 228 -13.64 -11.74 -1.40
N PRO A 229 -14.10 -10.94 -0.43
CA PRO A 229 -15.45 -10.37 -0.39
C PRO A 229 -15.74 -9.38 -1.53
N THR A 230 -17.01 -9.11 -1.85
CA THR A 230 -17.41 -8.26 -3.01
C THR A 230 -16.88 -6.84 -2.97
N THR A 231 -16.81 -6.27 -1.77
CA THR A 231 -16.28 -4.96 -1.47
C THR A 231 -15.18 -5.09 -0.43
N PHE A 232 -14.28 -4.09 -0.38
CA PHE A 232 -13.23 -4.05 0.62
C PHE A 232 -13.53 -3.00 1.69
N SER A 233 -13.62 -3.47 2.93
CA SER A 233 -13.59 -2.66 4.14
C SER A 233 -12.83 -3.46 5.19
N ALA A 234 -11.80 -2.86 5.79
CA ALA A 234 -11.03 -3.49 6.83
C ALA A 234 -10.80 -2.51 7.97
N LYS A 235 -11.01 -2.99 9.20
CA LYS A 235 -10.86 -2.22 10.43
C LYS A 235 -9.71 -2.77 11.26
N LEU A 236 -9.00 -1.87 11.93
CA LEU A 236 -7.98 -2.19 12.91
C LEU A 236 -8.19 -1.34 14.16
N GLU A 237 -8.45 -2.01 15.30
CA GLU A 237 -8.38 -1.38 16.61
C GLU A 237 -6.91 -1.16 17.02
N LEU A 238 -6.60 0.02 17.52
CA LEU A 238 -5.27 0.35 18.04
C LEU A 238 -5.20 0.03 19.53
N PHE A 239 -4.03 -0.44 19.97
CA PHE A 239 -3.81 -0.89 21.36
C PHE A 239 -3.65 0.27 22.35
N ASP A 240 -3.35 1.46 21.84
CA ASP A 240 -3.15 2.66 22.63
C ASP A 240 -3.69 3.88 21.87
N ARG A 241 -3.73 5.02 22.55
CA ARG A 241 -4.05 6.33 21.99
C ARG A 241 -2.91 6.77 21.10
N VAL A 242 -3.10 6.69 19.78
CA VAL A 242 -2.05 7.05 18.82
C VAL A 242 -2.18 8.51 18.41
N GLU A 243 -1.11 9.27 18.63
CA GLU A 243 -1.03 10.71 18.30
C GLU A 243 0.05 11.03 17.26
N ASN A 244 0.86 10.04 16.83
CA ASN A 244 1.96 10.25 15.89
C ASN A 244 1.69 9.55 14.54
N ALA A 245 2.12 10.22 13.46
CA ALA A 245 1.89 9.77 12.09
C ALA A 245 2.58 8.43 11.76
N GLU A 246 3.74 8.13 12.36
CA GLU A 246 4.49 6.90 12.08
C GLU A 246 3.75 5.66 12.57
N ALA A 247 3.18 5.70 13.79
CA ALA A 247 2.36 4.63 14.34
C ALA A 247 1.04 4.45 13.58
N LEU A 248 0.40 5.55 13.14
CA LEU A 248 -0.78 5.47 12.26
C LEU A 248 -0.44 4.82 10.92
N LEU A 249 0.70 5.18 10.32
CA LEU A 249 1.16 4.59 9.07
C LEU A 249 1.43 3.09 9.25
N PHE A 250 2.02 2.69 10.39
CA PHE A 250 2.25 1.29 10.70
C PHE A 250 0.91 0.51 10.74
N GLY A 251 -0.09 1.05 11.45
CA GLY A 251 -1.43 0.45 11.48
C GLY A 251 -2.09 0.41 10.10
N ALA A 252 -2.02 1.50 9.34
CA ALA A 252 -2.60 1.61 8.00
C ALA A 252 -1.94 0.62 7.01
N HIS A 253 -0.63 0.38 7.13
CA HIS A 253 0.08 -0.59 6.29
C HIS A 253 -0.50 -2.01 6.45
N ARG A 254 -0.98 -2.39 7.65
CA ARG A 254 -1.67 -3.68 7.87
C ARG A 254 -2.96 -3.79 7.06
N LEU A 255 -3.69 -2.69 6.94
CA LEU A 255 -4.91 -2.60 6.14
C LEU A 255 -4.58 -2.61 4.63
N LEU A 256 -3.50 -1.94 4.22
CA LEU A 256 -3.03 -1.97 2.82
C LEU A 256 -2.58 -3.36 2.38
N LEU A 257 -1.94 -4.14 3.25
CA LEU A 257 -1.56 -5.52 2.93
C LEU A 257 -2.79 -6.40 2.67
N GLN A 258 -3.88 -6.18 3.41
CA GLN A 258 -5.16 -6.86 3.14
C GLN A 258 -5.78 -6.37 1.83
N LEU A 259 -5.78 -5.05 1.59
CA LEU A 259 -6.30 -4.44 0.37
C LEU A 259 -5.60 -4.99 -0.87
N THR A 260 -4.27 -5.04 -0.87
CA THR A 260 -3.49 -5.55 -2.01
C THR A 260 -3.76 -7.02 -2.29
N GLY A 261 -3.90 -7.83 -1.25
CA GLY A 261 -4.34 -9.22 -1.38
C GLY A 261 -5.74 -9.34 -1.99
N TRP A 262 -6.70 -8.54 -1.51
CA TRP A 262 -8.05 -8.46 -2.06
C TRP A 262 -8.08 -8.03 -3.54
N LEU A 263 -7.34 -6.96 -3.89
CA LEU A 263 -7.21 -6.46 -5.26
C LEU A 263 -6.62 -7.53 -6.19
N CYS A 264 -5.57 -8.23 -5.75
CA CYS A 264 -4.95 -9.30 -6.53
C CYS A 264 -5.90 -10.50 -6.72
N ALA A 265 -6.61 -10.94 -5.68
CA ALA A 265 -7.54 -12.06 -5.78
C ALA A 265 -8.65 -11.78 -6.80
N ARG A 266 -9.05 -10.51 -6.92
CA ARG A 266 -10.15 -10.07 -7.79
C ARG A 266 -9.71 -9.48 -9.12
N GLN A 267 -8.40 -9.43 -9.37
CA GLN A 267 -7.83 -8.80 -10.57
C GLN A 267 -8.29 -7.34 -10.74
N LEU A 268 -8.28 -6.59 -9.64
CA LEU A 268 -8.68 -5.18 -9.58
C LEU A 268 -7.49 -4.27 -9.30
N ALA A 269 -7.65 -2.99 -9.64
CA ALA A 269 -6.77 -1.89 -9.27
C ALA A 269 -7.62 -0.78 -8.63
N VAL A 270 -7.07 -0.10 -7.63
CA VAL A 270 -7.77 0.95 -6.89
C VAL A 270 -7.49 2.32 -7.48
N GLU A 271 -8.54 3.13 -7.63
CA GLU A 271 -8.50 4.55 -8.03
C GLU A 271 -8.55 5.47 -6.82
N ARG A 272 -9.29 5.05 -5.78
CA ARG A 272 -9.47 5.81 -4.56
C ARG A 272 -9.55 4.92 -3.34
N ILE A 273 -8.80 5.29 -2.31
CA ILE A 273 -8.93 4.73 -0.96
C ILE A 273 -9.29 5.83 0.03
N THR A 274 -10.07 5.45 1.03
CA THR A 274 -10.40 6.33 2.15
C THR A 274 -9.93 5.66 3.44
N LEU A 275 -9.01 6.32 4.14
CA LEU A 275 -8.58 5.94 5.48
C LEU A 275 -9.33 6.81 6.50
N GLN A 276 -10.11 6.18 7.36
CA GLN A 276 -10.82 6.83 8.45
C GLN A 276 -10.02 6.64 9.75
N LEU A 277 -9.74 7.74 10.44
CA LEU A 277 -9.11 7.75 11.74
C LEU A 277 -10.20 7.88 12.81
N GLU A 278 -10.49 6.79 13.52
CA GLU A 278 -11.47 6.78 14.60
C GLU A 278 -10.84 7.39 15.87
N HIS A 279 -11.41 8.50 16.33
CA HIS A 279 -10.93 9.19 17.52
C HIS A 279 -11.53 8.62 18.80
N GLU A 280 -10.80 8.80 19.90
CA GLU A 280 -11.30 8.43 21.21
C GLU A 280 -12.64 9.12 21.53
N ARG A 281 -13.60 8.34 22.01
CA ARG A 281 -14.88 8.85 22.49
C ARG A 281 -14.68 9.54 23.84
N GLY A 282 -14.44 10.86 23.80
CA GLY A 282 -14.51 11.71 24.99
C GLY A 282 -15.96 11.92 25.47
N ARG A 283 -16.21 13.01 26.20
CA ARG A 283 -17.58 13.41 26.61
C ARG A 283 -18.51 13.72 25.43
N VAL A 284 -17.93 14.03 24.27
CA VAL A 284 -18.64 14.30 23.01
C VAL A 284 -18.10 13.33 21.97
N ALA A 285 -18.99 12.64 21.26
CA ALA A 285 -18.62 11.78 20.15
C ALA A 285 -17.99 12.63 19.04
N ARG A 286 -16.78 12.26 18.61
CA ARG A 286 -16.09 12.91 17.50
C ARG A 286 -16.25 12.06 16.24
N ALA A 287 -16.54 12.73 15.13
CA ALA A 287 -16.56 12.07 13.83
C ALA A 287 -15.13 11.63 13.45
N PRO A 288 -14.96 10.53 12.68
CA PRO A 288 -13.66 10.13 12.19
C PRO A 288 -13.03 11.20 11.29
N THR A 289 -11.71 11.38 11.39
CA THR A 289 -10.97 12.18 10.39
C THR A 289 -10.81 11.34 9.12
N LEU A 290 -11.20 11.89 7.97
CA LEU A 290 -11.12 11.22 6.68
C LEU A 290 -9.87 11.65 5.91
N ILE A 291 -9.07 10.68 5.50
CA ILE A 291 -7.93 10.87 4.60
C ILE A 291 -8.25 10.16 3.30
N GLU A 292 -8.60 10.93 2.28
CA GLU A 292 -8.81 10.42 0.93
C GLU A 292 -7.51 10.45 0.12
N ILE A 293 -7.24 9.35 -0.59
CA ILE A 293 -6.17 9.25 -1.57
C ILE A 293 -6.79 8.91 -2.90
N VAL A 294 -6.68 9.85 -3.84
CA VAL A 294 -7.06 9.69 -5.23
C VAL A 294 -5.79 9.49 -6.04
N LEU A 295 -5.73 8.39 -6.78
CA LEU A 295 -4.63 8.09 -7.68
C LEU A 295 -4.93 8.63 -9.08
N ALA A 296 -3.90 9.11 -9.76
CA ALA A 296 -3.94 9.44 -11.18
C ALA A 296 -3.94 8.16 -12.03
N GLU A 297 -3.20 7.15 -11.60
CA GLU A 297 -3.24 5.81 -12.20
C GLU A 297 -3.68 4.72 -11.22
N PRO A 298 -4.60 3.82 -11.63
CA PRO A 298 -5.06 2.78 -10.73
C PRO A 298 -3.97 1.76 -10.41
N THR A 299 -3.81 1.45 -9.12
CA THR A 299 -2.72 0.61 -8.62
C THR A 299 -3.23 -0.57 -7.80
N TRP A 300 -2.41 -1.61 -7.65
CA TRP A 300 -2.68 -2.75 -6.79
C TRP A 300 -1.44 -3.16 -5.97
N ARG A 301 -0.43 -2.27 -5.91
CA ARG A 301 0.83 -2.48 -5.19
C ARG A 301 0.86 -1.62 -3.92
N ASP A 302 1.38 -2.19 -2.85
CA ASP A 302 1.47 -1.58 -1.52
C ASP A 302 2.48 -0.43 -1.46
N ASP A 303 3.69 -0.59 -2.01
CA ASP A 303 4.79 0.37 -1.89
C ASP A 303 4.38 1.81 -2.23
N HIS A 304 3.58 2.00 -3.28
CA HIS A 304 3.11 3.31 -3.71
C HIS A 304 2.06 3.89 -2.76
N LEU A 305 1.08 3.07 -2.36
CA LEU A 305 0.02 3.45 -1.42
C LEU A 305 0.59 3.83 -0.05
N VAL A 306 1.59 3.08 0.43
CA VAL A 306 2.29 3.36 1.69
C VAL A 306 3.00 4.72 1.62
N ARG A 307 3.67 5.04 0.50
CA ARG A 307 4.34 6.34 0.33
C ARG A 307 3.34 7.50 0.32
N LEU A 308 2.23 7.36 -0.39
CA LEU A 308 1.17 8.38 -0.42
C LEU A 308 0.56 8.60 0.97
N LEU A 309 0.25 7.52 1.69
CA LEU A 309 -0.26 7.61 3.06
C LEU A 309 0.73 8.25 4.00
N LYS A 310 2.03 7.95 3.87
CA LYS A 310 3.09 8.58 4.69
C LYS A 310 3.09 10.09 4.54
N GLU A 311 3.06 10.59 3.30
CA GLU A 311 3.04 12.04 3.03
C GLU A 311 1.76 12.70 3.55
N ARG A 312 0.60 12.05 3.39
CA ARG A 312 -0.69 12.56 3.88
C ARG A 312 -0.78 12.58 5.40
N LEU A 313 -0.42 11.47 6.06
CA LEU A 313 -0.42 11.37 7.52
C LEU A 313 0.59 12.33 8.16
N GLY A 314 1.75 12.55 7.52
CA GLY A 314 2.77 13.48 8.02
C GLY A 314 2.33 14.95 8.07
N LYS A 315 1.32 15.33 7.29
CA LYS A 315 0.73 16.68 7.32
C LYS A 315 -0.56 16.76 8.15
N GLN A 316 -1.15 15.62 8.51
CA GLN A 316 -2.43 15.60 9.17
C GLN A 316 -2.27 16.10 10.61
N VAL A 317 -2.93 17.21 10.93
CA VAL A 317 -3.08 17.66 12.32
C VAL A 317 -4.23 16.86 12.93
N LEU A 318 -3.93 16.12 14.00
CA LEU A 318 -4.92 15.33 14.72
C LEU A 318 -5.57 16.19 15.80
N GLU A 319 -6.90 16.30 15.77
CA GLU A 319 -7.65 17.04 16.79
C GLU A 319 -7.81 16.25 18.10
N ALA A 320 -7.65 14.93 18.03
CA ALA A 320 -7.70 13.99 19.15
C ALA A 320 -6.88 12.73 18.83
N PRO A 321 -6.49 11.97 19.87
CA PRO A 321 -5.85 10.68 19.69
C PRO A 321 -6.73 9.71 18.91
N VAL A 322 -6.09 8.89 18.08
CA VAL A 322 -6.75 7.87 17.26
C VAL A 322 -6.69 6.53 17.99
N ILE A 323 -7.83 5.83 18.04
CA ILE A 323 -8.00 4.52 18.67
C ILE A 323 -8.33 3.42 17.67
N GLY A 324 -8.61 3.77 16.41
CA GLY A 324 -8.94 2.82 15.37
C GLY A 324 -8.70 3.37 13.98
N LEU A 325 -8.48 2.46 13.03
CA LEU A 325 -8.31 2.76 11.61
C LEU A 325 -9.32 1.95 10.81
N CYS A 326 -10.00 2.57 9.85
CA CYS A 326 -10.82 1.87 8.86
C CYS A 326 -10.33 2.24 7.46
N LEU A 327 -10.07 1.24 6.61
CA LEU A 327 -9.68 1.44 5.22
C LEU A 327 -10.76 0.90 4.29
N GLU A 328 -11.22 1.75 3.39
CA GLU A 328 -12.23 1.42 2.39
C GLU A 328 -11.69 1.67 0.98
N ALA A 329 -12.05 0.78 0.05
CA ALA A 329 -11.73 0.91 -1.37
C ALA A 329 -13.00 0.71 -2.20
N LEU A 330 -13.74 1.80 -2.42
CA LEU A 330 -15.03 1.78 -3.12
C LEU A 330 -14.90 2.06 -4.63
N GLN A 331 -13.83 2.73 -5.07
CA GLN A 331 -13.59 3.02 -6.48
C GLN A 331 -12.42 2.18 -6.99
N VAL A 332 -12.79 1.13 -7.72
CA VAL A 332 -11.88 0.13 -8.27
C VAL A 332 -12.26 -0.14 -9.71
N GLN A 333 -11.27 -0.52 -10.51
CA GLN A 333 -11.47 -0.96 -11.88
C GLN A 333 -10.69 -2.25 -12.13
N ALA A 334 -10.93 -2.89 -13.27
CA ALA A 334 -10.14 -4.05 -13.68
C ALA A 334 -8.66 -3.68 -13.77
N MET A 335 -7.81 -4.58 -13.29
CA MET A 335 -6.36 -4.43 -13.39
C MET A 335 -5.93 -4.37 -14.86
N ALA A 336 -5.20 -3.33 -15.23
CA ALA A 336 -4.63 -3.23 -16.57
C ALA A 336 -3.51 -4.27 -16.74
N PRO A 337 -3.35 -4.87 -17.95
CA PRO A 337 -2.20 -5.72 -18.22
C PRO A 337 -0.89 -4.93 -18.05
N PRO A 338 0.23 -5.62 -17.76
CA PRO A 338 1.55 -4.99 -17.78
C PRO A 338 1.80 -4.31 -19.13
N SER A 339 2.50 -3.17 -19.14
CA SER A 339 2.84 -2.47 -20.38
C SER A 339 3.59 -3.39 -21.35
N ASP A 340 3.22 -3.34 -22.62
CA ASP A 340 3.87 -4.07 -23.72
C ASP A 340 5.26 -3.51 -24.09
N SER A 341 5.68 -2.40 -23.47
CA SER A 341 7.00 -1.81 -23.74
C SER A 341 8.12 -2.69 -23.20
N LEU A 342 8.81 -3.38 -24.10
CA LEU A 342 9.98 -4.23 -23.80
C LEU A 342 11.23 -3.41 -23.40
N PHE A 343 11.27 -2.12 -23.73
CA PHE A 343 12.41 -1.24 -23.50
C PHE A 343 11.96 0.00 -22.72
N PRO A 344 12.20 0.05 -21.40
CA PRO A 344 11.97 1.27 -20.64
C PRO A 344 12.92 2.36 -21.14
N GLU A 345 12.38 3.50 -21.56
CA GLU A 345 13.17 4.65 -21.95
C GLU A 345 13.98 5.18 -20.75
N PRO A 346 15.18 5.73 -20.97
CA PRO A 346 16.04 6.23 -19.88
C PRO A 346 15.42 7.37 -19.06
N GLY A 347 14.35 8.02 -19.55
CA GLY A 347 13.58 9.04 -18.83
C GLY A 347 12.53 8.51 -17.86
N GLY A 348 12.38 7.18 -17.73
CA GLY A 348 11.26 6.55 -17.01
C GLY A 348 10.04 6.38 -17.91
N SER A 349 9.03 5.66 -17.41
CA SER A 349 7.76 5.48 -18.11
C SER A 349 6.81 6.65 -17.85
N GLU A 350 5.78 6.83 -18.70
CA GLU A 350 4.67 7.77 -18.43
C GLU A 350 4.03 7.52 -17.05
N GLN A 351 3.94 6.25 -16.65
CA GLN A 351 3.47 5.84 -15.33
C GLN A 351 4.36 6.39 -14.19
N ASP A 352 5.68 6.42 -14.39
CA ASP A 352 6.61 6.94 -13.38
C ASP A 352 6.47 8.46 -13.24
N GLN A 353 6.23 9.17 -14.36
CA GLN A 353 5.94 10.59 -14.35
C GLN A 353 4.62 10.88 -13.61
N LEU A 354 3.56 10.10 -13.85
CA LEU A 354 2.28 10.24 -13.16
C LEU A 354 2.41 9.97 -11.65
N ARG A 355 3.13 8.90 -11.25
CA ARG A 355 3.43 8.62 -9.84
C ARG A 355 4.22 9.74 -9.17
N MET A 356 5.16 10.37 -9.88
CA MET A 356 5.88 11.53 -9.39
C MET A 356 4.93 12.71 -9.16
N LEU A 357 4.04 13.02 -10.11
CA LEU A 357 3.04 14.08 -9.96
C LEU A 357 2.11 13.81 -8.77
N GLU A 358 1.67 12.57 -8.56
CA GLU A 358 0.86 12.20 -7.40
C GLU A 358 1.58 12.46 -6.07
N LEU A 359 2.86 12.08 -5.96
CA LEU A 359 3.67 12.36 -4.78
C LEU A 359 3.84 13.85 -4.55
N LEU A 360 4.07 14.62 -5.61
CA LEU A 360 4.13 16.09 -5.53
C LEU A 360 2.81 16.68 -5.06
N VAL A 361 1.66 16.20 -5.54
CA VAL A 361 0.36 16.69 -5.08
C VAL A 361 0.11 16.30 -3.62
N ALA A 362 0.48 15.08 -3.20
CA ALA A 362 0.38 14.67 -1.80
C ALA A 362 1.21 15.60 -0.90
N ARG A 363 2.44 15.92 -1.35
CA ARG A 363 3.42 16.71 -0.59
C ARG A 363 3.28 18.22 -0.71
N LEU A 364 2.70 18.78 -1.76
CA LEU A 364 2.56 20.23 -1.97
C LEU A 364 1.10 20.70 -1.92
N GLY A 365 0.12 19.82 -2.05
CA GLY A 365 -1.29 20.18 -2.17
C GLY A 365 -1.73 20.33 -3.64
N PRO A 366 -3.00 20.03 -3.96
CA PRO A 366 -3.53 20.09 -5.34
C PRO A 366 -3.46 21.51 -5.96
N GLU A 367 -3.50 22.55 -5.13
CA GLU A 367 -3.41 23.96 -5.53
C GLU A 367 -2.01 24.40 -5.96
N ASN A 368 -0.97 23.62 -5.61
CA ASN A 368 0.43 23.96 -5.87
C ASN A 368 1.07 23.14 -7.00
N VAL A 369 0.35 22.14 -7.54
CA VAL A 369 0.82 21.31 -8.67
C VAL A 369 -0.18 21.46 -9.81
N LEU A 370 0.15 22.37 -10.72
CA LEU A 370 -0.75 22.86 -11.75
C LEU A 370 -0.31 22.41 -13.14
N GLN A 371 -1.28 22.25 -14.05
CA GLN A 371 -1.07 22.09 -15.48
C GLN A 371 -1.66 23.30 -16.21
N ALA A 372 -1.10 23.65 -17.37
CA ALA A 372 -1.64 24.70 -18.22
C ALA A 372 -2.92 24.20 -18.91
N ALA A 373 -3.97 25.02 -18.85
CA ALA A 373 -5.21 24.86 -19.60
C ALA A 373 -5.34 26.07 -20.55
N PRO A 374 -5.07 25.89 -21.86
CA PRO A 374 -5.22 26.94 -22.85
C PRO A 374 -6.67 27.47 -22.86
N GLN A 375 -6.80 28.79 -23.01
CA GLN A 375 -8.09 29.45 -23.23
C GLN A 375 -8.04 30.22 -24.56
N ALA A 376 -9.19 30.29 -25.23
CA ALA A 376 -9.34 31.02 -26.49
C ALA A 376 -9.40 32.54 -26.25
N ASP A 377 -8.34 33.12 -25.69
CA ASP A 377 -8.14 34.57 -25.54
C ASP A 377 -6.77 34.94 -26.14
N TYR A 378 -6.73 36.02 -26.92
CA TYR A 378 -5.50 36.46 -27.56
C TYR A 378 -4.56 37.20 -26.59
N ARG A 379 -5.07 37.68 -25.44
CA ARG A 379 -4.27 38.38 -24.43
C ARG A 379 -3.35 37.38 -23.72
N PRO A 380 -2.02 37.59 -23.74
CA PRO A 380 -1.06 36.61 -23.21
C PRO A 380 -1.31 36.22 -21.74
N GLU A 381 -1.80 37.16 -20.94
CA GLU A 381 -2.11 36.96 -19.51
C GLU A 381 -3.32 36.05 -19.26
N LEU A 382 -4.18 35.87 -20.26
CA LEU A 382 -5.44 35.12 -20.16
C LEU A 382 -5.50 33.93 -21.13
N ALA A 383 -4.56 33.85 -22.07
CA ALA A 383 -4.45 32.76 -23.05
C ALA A 383 -4.21 31.39 -22.39
N ASN A 384 -3.75 31.37 -21.13
CA ASN A 384 -3.57 30.15 -20.34
C ASN A 384 -4.07 30.37 -18.92
N VAL A 385 -4.75 29.37 -18.37
CA VAL A 385 -5.05 29.30 -16.94
C VAL A 385 -4.38 28.09 -16.33
N TRP A 386 -3.87 28.23 -15.12
CA TRP A 386 -3.28 27.13 -14.37
C TRP A 386 -4.35 26.43 -13.55
N VAL A 387 -4.54 25.14 -13.78
CA VAL A 387 -5.53 24.32 -13.06
C VAL A 387 -4.83 23.14 -12.40
N PRO A 388 -5.37 22.56 -11.30
CA PRO A 388 -4.78 21.39 -10.67
C PRO A 388 -4.52 20.26 -11.67
N VAL A 389 -3.37 19.59 -11.52
CA VAL A 389 -2.95 18.52 -12.44
C VAL A 389 -3.93 17.33 -12.48
N GLN A 390 -4.73 17.14 -11.42
CA GLN A 390 -5.73 16.07 -11.33
C GLN A 390 -7.05 16.42 -12.05
N GLN A 391 -7.26 17.69 -12.41
CA GLN A 391 -8.45 18.10 -13.13
C GLN A 391 -8.38 17.57 -14.57
N LYS A 392 -9.40 16.82 -15.00
CA LYS A 392 -9.48 16.34 -16.38
C LYS A 392 -9.76 17.51 -17.32
N ILE A 393 -8.81 17.79 -18.22
CA ILE A 393 -8.97 18.74 -19.32
C ILE A 393 -9.33 17.95 -20.58
N ARG A 394 -10.29 18.44 -21.39
CA ARG A 394 -10.62 17.82 -22.68
C ARG A 394 -9.43 17.93 -23.63
N ALA A 395 -9.12 16.86 -24.36
CA ALA A 395 -7.99 16.85 -25.32
C ALA A 395 -8.04 18.03 -26.30
N ALA A 396 -9.24 18.33 -26.85
CA ALA A 396 -9.43 19.49 -27.73
C ALA A 396 -9.04 20.85 -27.15
N VAL A 397 -9.06 21.01 -25.82
CA VAL A 397 -8.62 22.24 -25.13
C VAL A 397 -7.10 22.23 -24.95
N ARG A 398 -6.51 21.06 -24.65
CA ARG A 398 -5.06 20.89 -24.53
C ARG A 398 -4.35 21.11 -25.87
N ASP A 399 -4.95 20.59 -26.93
CA ASP A 399 -4.45 20.67 -28.31
C ASP A 399 -4.99 21.90 -29.04
N ALA A 400 -5.60 22.86 -28.32
CA ALA A 400 -6.11 24.08 -28.91
C ALA A 400 -4.93 24.88 -29.50
N GLN A 401 -4.81 24.84 -30.82
CA GLN A 401 -3.84 25.62 -31.56
C GLN A 401 -4.42 26.98 -31.95
N MET A 402 -3.55 27.97 -32.08
CA MET A 402 -3.91 29.21 -32.74
C MET A 402 -4.36 28.92 -34.17
N PRO A 403 -5.27 29.72 -34.76
CA PRO A 403 -5.70 29.54 -36.14
C PRO A 403 -4.49 29.51 -37.10
N PRO A 404 -4.46 28.61 -38.10
CA PRO A 404 -3.30 28.41 -38.97
C PRO A 404 -2.92 29.65 -39.79
N ASP A 405 -3.84 30.59 -40.00
CA ASP A 405 -3.60 31.84 -40.74
C ASP A 405 -2.89 32.92 -39.89
N VAL A 406 -2.75 32.70 -38.58
CA VAL A 406 -1.95 33.55 -37.71
C VAL A 406 -0.51 33.07 -37.80
N LEU A 407 0.31 33.76 -38.61
CA LEU A 407 1.77 33.67 -38.55
C LEU A 407 2.24 34.15 -37.17
N SER A 408 2.13 33.29 -36.15
CA SER A 408 2.50 33.66 -34.79
C SER A 408 4.02 33.67 -34.68
N LEU A 409 4.59 34.84 -34.42
CA LEU A 409 5.94 34.93 -33.90
C LEU A 409 6.04 34.06 -32.65
N PRO A 410 7.20 33.45 -32.38
CA PRO A 410 7.38 32.66 -31.17
C PRO A 410 7.07 33.56 -29.96
N ARG A 411 6.24 33.06 -29.05
CA ARG A 411 5.92 33.72 -27.78
C ARG A 411 6.76 33.09 -26.66
N PRO A 412 7.17 33.85 -25.63
CA PRO A 412 8.02 33.34 -24.57
C PRO A 412 7.25 32.38 -23.65
N THR A 413 7.96 31.40 -23.09
CA THR A 413 7.44 30.53 -22.03
C THR A 413 7.34 31.24 -20.68
N TRP A 414 8.22 32.21 -20.42
CA TRP A 414 8.19 33.02 -19.20
C TRP A 414 7.56 34.37 -19.44
N LEU A 415 6.34 34.54 -18.91
CA LEU A 415 5.63 35.81 -18.87
C LEU A 415 5.76 36.45 -17.48
N LEU A 416 6.03 37.75 -17.44
CA LEU A 416 6.05 38.53 -16.21
C LEU A 416 4.62 38.78 -15.75
N ALA A 417 4.34 38.49 -14.48
CA ALA A 417 3.01 38.74 -13.89
C ALA A 417 2.57 40.21 -13.97
N LYS A 418 3.54 41.13 -13.99
CA LYS A 418 3.32 42.56 -14.27
C LYS A 418 4.37 43.03 -15.28
N PRO A 419 3.97 43.60 -16.43
CA PRO A 419 4.91 44.18 -17.37
C PRO A 419 5.74 45.29 -16.73
N ILE A 420 7.03 45.36 -17.07
CA ILE A 420 7.96 46.37 -16.58
C ILE A 420 8.04 47.50 -17.60
N ALA A 421 7.72 48.73 -17.19
CA ALA A 421 7.88 49.90 -18.06
C ALA A 421 9.36 50.12 -18.40
N LEU A 422 9.65 50.27 -19.70
CA LEU A 422 11.00 50.46 -20.21
C LEU A 422 11.31 51.94 -20.41
N LEU A 423 12.54 52.32 -20.07
CA LEU A 423 13.06 53.65 -20.36
C LEU A 423 13.42 53.73 -21.85
N MET A 424 13.24 54.92 -22.42
CA MET A 424 13.71 55.25 -23.76
C MET A 424 15.06 55.97 -23.66
N ARG A 425 16.08 55.44 -24.34
CA ARG A 425 17.39 56.10 -24.49
C ARG A 425 17.78 56.10 -25.97
N ASN A 426 18.14 57.26 -26.51
CA ASN A 426 18.48 57.42 -27.94
C ASN A 426 17.41 56.81 -28.88
N HIS A 427 16.12 57.05 -28.58
CA HIS A 427 14.98 56.53 -29.34
C HIS A 427 14.87 54.99 -29.35
N ARG A 428 15.49 54.29 -28.41
CA ARG A 428 15.38 52.83 -28.24
C ARG A 428 14.93 52.44 -26.84
N PRO A 429 14.10 51.40 -26.68
CA PRO A 429 13.82 50.82 -25.37
C PRO A 429 15.10 50.30 -24.72
N PHE A 430 15.25 50.49 -23.42
CA PHE A 430 16.45 50.16 -22.68
C PHE A 430 16.13 49.23 -21.50
N TYR A 431 16.80 48.08 -21.43
CA TYR A 431 16.72 47.13 -20.33
C TYR A 431 18.10 46.50 -20.09
N GLY A 432 18.88 47.07 -19.16
CA GLY A 432 20.29 46.73 -18.98
C GLY A 432 21.20 47.25 -20.11
N SER A 433 20.81 47.03 -21.36
CA SER A 433 21.41 47.52 -22.60
C SER A 433 20.34 48.10 -23.56
N PRO A 434 20.74 48.86 -24.60
CA PRO A 434 19.80 49.31 -25.63
C PRO A 434 19.26 48.12 -26.44
N LEU A 435 17.93 47.97 -26.49
CA LEU A 435 17.29 46.85 -27.16
C LEU A 435 17.17 47.07 -28.66
N LYS A 436 17.51 46.06 -29.46
CA LYS A 436 17.34 46.03 -30.91
C LYS A 436 16.16 45.14 -31.29
N MET A 437 15.19 45.66 -32.05
CA MET A 437 14.06 44.85 -32.51
C MET A 437 14.53 43.80 -33.51
N ALA A 438 14.27 42.53 -33.20
CA ALA A 438 14.64 41.35 -33.99
C ALA A 438 13.46 40.79 -34.80
N SER A 439 12.23 41.20 -34.52
CA SER A 439 11.02 40.74 -35.22
C SER A 439 10.17 41.88 -35.78
N THR A 440 9.26 41.53 -36.69
CA THR A 440 8.11 42.37 -37.04
C THR A 440 7.14 42.48 -35.86
N PRO A 441 6.23 43.48 -35.84
CA PRO A 441 5.23 43.58 -34.79
C PRO A 441 4.16 42.48 -34.92
N GLU A 442 3.85 41.81 -33.82
CA GLU A 442 2.60 41.07 -33.63
C GLU A 442 1.59 42.01 -32.95
N ARG A 443 0.50 42.35 -33.63
CA ARG A 443 -0.53 43.19 -33.03
C ARG A 443 -1.58 42.34 -32.32
N ILE A 444 -1.81 42.66 -31.05
CA ILE A 444 -2.89 42.08 -30.25
C ILE A 444 -3.88 43.20 -29.92
N GLU A 445 -5.07 43.09 -30.51
CA GLU A 445 -6.24 43.94 -30.24
C GLU A 445 -7.34 43.04 -29.68
N ALA A 446 -7.51 43.04 -28.35
CA ALA A 446 -8.38 42.08 -27.67
C ALA A 446 -9.02 42.67 -26.41
N GLY A 447 -10.04 41.99 -25.89
CA GLY A 447 -10.71 42.38 -24.65
C GLY A 447 -11.75 43.49 -24.80
N TRP A 448 -12.33 43.68 -25.98
CA TRP A 448 -13.34 44.73 -26.24
C TRP A 448 -14.60 44.64 -25.36
N TRP A 449 -14.91 43.44 -24.84
CA TRP A 449 -15.99 43.20 -23.86
C TRP A 449 -15.57 43.39 -22.39
N SER A 450 -14.30 43.71 -22.12
CA SER A 450 -13.76 43.89 -20.77
C SER A 450 -12.76 45.06 -20.75
N GLN A 451 -11.49 44.80 -20.40
CA GLN A 451 -10.40 45.75 -20.54
C GLN A 451 -9.79 45.60 -21.93
N SER A 452 -10.19 46.48 -22.84
CA SER A 452 -9.64 46.53 -24.20
C SER A 452 -8.16 46.88 -24.14
N GLN A 453 -7.34 46.12 -24.86
CA GLN A 453 -5.90 46.33 -24.95
C GLN A 453 -5.48 46.30 -26.42
N THR A 454 -4.71 47.30 -26.82
CA THR A 454 -4.08 47.39 -28.14
C THR A 454 -2.58 47.49 -27.94
N ARG A 455 -1.88 46.38 -28.21
CA ARG A 455 -0.43 46.24 -28.00
C ARG A 455 0.23 45.72 -29.25
N ASP A 456 1.31 46.37 -29.67
CA ASP A 456 2.22 45.83 -30.69
C ASP A 456 3.38 45.13 -29.97
N TYR A 457 3.46 43.80 -30.05
CA TYR A 457 4.53 42.99 -29.47
C TYR A 457 5.69 42.80 -30.43
N PHE A 458 6.91 42.76 -29.89
CA PHE A 458 8.15 42.57 -30.61
C PHE A 458 9.07 41.64 -29.82
N ILE A 459 9.89 40.89 -30.54
CA ILE A 459 11.07 40.24 -29.97
C ILE A 459 12.22 41.24 -30.10
N ALA A 460 12.84 41.59 -28.97
CA ALA A 460 13.98 42.49 -28.92
C ALA A 460 15.20 41.78 -28.36
N GLU A 461 16.37 42.07 -28.91
CA GLU A 461 17.66 41.49 -28.54
C GLU A 461 18.47 42.52 -27.75
N GLY A 462 19.05 42.10 -26.62
CA GLY A 462 20.03 42.88 -25.85
C GLY A 462 21.46 42.74 -26.41
N GLU A 463 22.41 43.51 -25.88
CA GLU A 463 23.84 43.36 -26.25
C GLU A 463 24.44 42.02 -25.81
N ASP A 464 23.80 41.35 -24.85
CA ASP A 464 24.13 40.01 -24.36
C ASP A 464 23.50 38.88 -25.20
N HIS A 465 22.86 39.21 -26.33
CA HIS A 465 22.12 38.29 -27.19
C HIS A 465 20.91 37.61 -26.51
N ALA A 466 20.49 38.09 -25.33
CA ALA A 466 19.26 37.66 -24.70
C ALA A 466 18.06 38.22 -25.46
N HIS A 467 17.02 37.40 -25.60
CA HIS A 467 15.80 37.76 -26.31
C HIS A 467 14.67 38.09 -25.32
N TYR A 468 14.09 39.26 -25.51
CA TYR A 468 13.06 39.84 -24.66
C TYR A 468 11.77 40.02 -25.45
N TRP A 469 10.65 39.72 -24.81
CA TRP A 469 9.34 40.00 -25.37
C TRP A 469 8.83 41.33 -24.84
N VAL A 470 8.84 42.33 -25.70
CA VAL A 470 8.47 43.71 -25.36
C VAL A 470 7.26 44.15 -26.15
N TYR A 471 6.44 45.03 -25.60
CA TYR A 471 5.34 45.63 -26.35
C TYR A 471 5.36 47.14 -26.28
N ARG A 472 4.80 47.75 -27.32
CA ARG A 472 4.43 49.16 -27.34
C ARG A 472 2.93 49.27 -27.14
N GLU A 473 2.53 50.00 -26.10
CA GLU A 473 1.12 50.28 -25.81
C GLU A 473 0.60 51.38 -26.75
N ARG A 474 -0.60 51.19 -27.30
CA ARG A 474 -1.31 52.25 -28.01
C ARG A 474 -2.47 52.75 -27.17
N ILE A 475 -2.42 54.04 -26.83
CA ILE A 475 -3.51 54.72 -26.13
C ILE A 475 -4.48 55.27 -27.18
N VAL A 476 -5.72 54.80 -27.14
CA VAL A 476 -6.80 55.31 -28.00
C VAL A 476 -7.11 56.75 -27.60
N GLY A 477 -6.95 57.71 -28.52
CA GLY A 477 -7.21 59.13 -28.29
C GLY A 477 -5.99 59.96 -27.83
N ALA A 478 -4.78 59.39 -27.81
CA ALA A 478 -3.59 60.16 -27.52
C ALA A 478 -3.24 61.11 -28.68
N GLN A 479 -2.91 62.37 -28.33
CA GLN A 479 -2.36 63.34 -29.28
C GLN A 479 -1.08 62.79 -29.90
N GLN A 480 -0.81 63.15 -31.16
CA GLN A 480 0.33 62.66 -31.97
C GLN A 480 1.71 62.85 -31.32
N ASP A 481 1.83 63.68 -30.27
CA ASP A 481 3.06 63.99 -29.53
C ASP A 481 3.27 63.17 -28.23
N SER A 482 2.44 62.17 -27.93
CA SER A 482 2.69 61.31 -26.76
C SER A 482 3.85 60.33 -27.00
N GLU A 483 4.84 60.33 -26.10
CA GLU A 483 5.97 59.38 -26.18
C GLU A 483 5.47 57.92 -26.13
N PRO A 484 6.03 57.02 -26.97
CA PRO A 484 5.62 55.63 -27.02
C PRO A 484 5.96 54.92 -25.70
N ARG A 485 4.96 54.35 -25.04
CA ARG A 485 5.15 53.56 -23.81
C ARG A 485 5.54 52.13 -24.15
N TRP A 486 6.77 51.77 -23.79
CA TRP A 486 7.32 50.43 -23.97
C TRP A 486 7.32 49.66 -22.66
N PHE A 487 7.06 48.36 -22.75
CA PHE A 487 7.05 47.47 -21.61
C PHE A 487 7.75 46.15 -21.96
N LEU A 488 8.50 45.60 -21.01
CA LEU A 488 8.95 44.22 -21.03
C LEU A 488 7.87 43.34 -20.42
N HIS A 489 7.48 42.28 -21.13
CA HIS A 489 6.41 41.39 -20.70
C HIS A 489 6.85 39.93 -20.61
N GLY A 490 7.87 39.49 -21.34
CA GLY A 490 8.35 38.11 -21.22
C GLY A 490 9.81 37.92 -21.62
N LEU A 491 10.32 36.72 -21.33
CA LEU A 491 11.72 36.33 -21.51
C LEU A 491 11.78 35.03 -22.32
N PHE A 492 12.62 35.01 -23.36
CA PHE A 492 12.97 33.77 -24.06
C PHE A 492 14.26 33.26 -23.39
N GLY A 493 14.14 32.13 -22.67
CA GLY A 493 15.19 31.61 -21.80
C GLY A 493 16.39 31.01 -22.52
#